data_AF-A0A8H4JCM9-F1
#
_entry.id   AF-A0A8H4JCM9-F1
#
_cell.length_a   1.000
_cell.length_b   1.000
_cell.length_c   1.000
_cell.angle_alpha   90.00
_cell.angle_beta   90.00
_cell.angle_gamma   90.00
#
_symmetry.space_group_name_H-M   'P 1'
#
loop_
_entity.id
_entity.type
_entity.pdbx_description
1 polymer ?
#
loop_
_entity_poly.entity_id
_entity_poly.type
_entity_poly.pdbx_seq_one_letter_code
_entity_poly.pdbx_strand_id
1 'polypeptide(L)'
;MVRTLYMSHHYPLTSQMFDTNDFLRFDLENPEQAFIIPTRYNSRIHLERDVDQIVTKMKESRERFGEMGRDKTLSHGQVRSTLAVAAYIVESMNVIVKRYYLDREEGLRVKKQREYAAIQDAGMSKPFKHVTIALKYNLDLQEKWFAFKVARRGRQMEDGLDKLKRYSVEALSISNGNEPHWGTTLA
;
A
#
# COMPACT_ATOMS: atom_id res chain seq x y z
N MET A 1 -3.19 10.48 -23.47
CA MET A 1 -1.82 9.91 -23.47
C MET A 1 -1.58 9.36 -22.08
N VAL A 2 -1.40 8.04 -21.93
CA VAL A 2 -1.16 7.41 -20.63
C VAL A 2 0.30 7.62 -20.25
N ARG A 3 0.57 8.18 -19.07
CA ARG A 3 1.93 8.43 -18.57
C ARG A 3 2.30 7.39 -17.52
N THR A 4 3.28 6.55 -17.84
CA THR A 4 3.82 5.53 -16.94
C THR A 4 5.22 5.93 -16.49
N LEU A 5 5.41 6.07 -15.17
CA LEU A 5 6.72 6.32 -14.59
C LEU A 5 7.40 5.00 -14.26
N TYR A 6 8.59 4.78 -14.81
CA TYR A 6 9.43 3.66 -14.42
C TYR A 6 10.15 4.00 -13.12
N MET A 7 9.87 3.25 -12.07
CA MET A 7 10.46 3.45 -10.76
C MET A 7 11.73 2.62 -10.64
N SER A 8 12.86 3.31 -10.43
CA SER A 8 14.07 2.67 -9.91
C SER A 8 14.22 3.02 -8.43
N HIS A 9 14.90 2.16 -7.67
CA HIS A 9 15.12 2.34 -6.23
C HIS A 9 16.06 3.51 -5.87
N HIS A 10 16.47 4.31 -6.86
CA HIS A 10 17.36 5.46 -6.71
C HIS A 10 16.62 6.81 -6.66
N TYR A 11 15.31 6.85 -6.93
CA TYR A 11 14.56 8.11 -6.98
C TYR A 11 13.57 8.25 -5.82
N PRO A 12 13.70 9.29 -4.97
CA PRO A 12 12.76 9.51 -3.88
C PRO A 12 11.35 9.77 -4.43
N LEU A 13 10.34 9.22 -3.76
CA LEU A 13 8.94 9.42 -4.11
C LEU A 13 8.53 10.87 -3.81
N THR A 14 8.14 11.62 -4.83
CA THR A 14 7.67 13.00 -4.68
C THR A 14 6.18 13.10 -4.99
N SER A 15 5.47 14.04 -4.33
CA SER A 15 4.06 14.30 -4.60
C SER A 15 3.79 14.60 -6.08
N GLN A 16 4.69 15.35 -6.73
CA GLN A 16 4.62 15.69 -8.14
C GLN A 16 4.58 14.45 -9.05
N MET A 17 5.32 13.39 -8.71
CA MET A 17 5.33 12.15 -9.49
C MET A 17 3.96 11.46 -9.53
N PHE A 18 3.17 11.52 -8.44
CA PHE A 18 1.82 10.96 -8.39
C PHE A 18 0.78 11.82 -9.12
N ASP A 19 1.08 13.10 -9.34
CA ASP A 19 0.18 14.03 -10.03
C ASP A 19 0.45 14.11 -11.53
N THR A 20 1.68 13.85 -11.97
CA THR A 20 2.06 13.91 -13.39
C THR A 20 1.96 12.57 -14.12
N ASN A 21 1.85 11.46 -13.40
CA ASN A 21 1.82 10.11 -13.96
C ASN A 21 0.55 9.38 -13.57
N ASP A 22 0.04 8.55 -14.48
CA ASP A 22 -1.16 7.74 -14.29
C ASP A 22 -0.82 6.40 -13.63
N PHE A 23 0.39 5.88 -13.91
CA PHE A 23 0.85 4.59 -13.42
C PHE A 23 2.30 4.64 -12.95
N LEU A 24 2.59 3.87 -11.91
CA LEU A 24 3.95 3.57 -11.44
C LEU A 24 4.28 2.14 -11.83
N ARG A 25 5.43 1.93 -12.46
CA ARG A 25 5.93 0.60 -12.81
C ARG A 25 7.16 0.26 -11.97
N PHE A 26 7.12 -0.88 -11.29
CA PHE A 26 8.22 -1.40 -10.47
C PHE A 26 8.67 -2.75 -10.99
N ASP A 27 9.92 -2.88 -11.39
CA ASP A 27 10.48 -4.16 -11.83
C ASP A 27 11.23 -4.77 -10.63
N LEU A 28 10.75 -5.91 -10.11
CA LEU A 28 11.35 -6.59 -8.95
C LEU A 28 12.66 -7.28 -9.33
N GLU A 29 12.57 -8.41 -10.04
CA GLU A 29 13.73 -9.25 -10.38
C GLU A 29 13.88 -9.40 -11.89
N ASN A 30 12.76 -9.46 -12.62
CA ASN A 30 12.70 -9.49 -14.07
C ASN A 30 11.67 -8.45 -14.58
N PRO A 31 11.84 -7.91 -15.81
CA PRO A 31 10.87 -6.99 -16.42
C PRO A 31 9.47 -7.61 -16.62
N GLU A 32 9.39 -8.94 -16.68
CA GLU A 32 8.15 -9.72 -16.77
C GLU A 32 7.39 -9.77 -15.42
N GLN A 33 8.07 -9.48 -14.31
CA GLN A 33 7.46 -9.34 -12.98
C GLN A 33 7.15 -7.89 -12.62
N ALA A 34 7.11 -7.01 -13.63
CA ALA A 34 6.75 -5.60 -13.46
C ALA A 34 5.40 -5.45 -12.75
N PHE A 35 5.40 -4.66 -11.68
CA PHE A 35 4.21 -4.28 -10.94
C PHE A 35 3.75 -2.91 -11.41
N ILE A 36 2.53 -2.83 -11.94
CA ILE A 36 1.95 -1.58 -12.43
C ILE A 36 0.86 -1.14 -11.46
N ILE A 37 1.08 -0.02 -10.78
CA ILE A 37 0.15 0.55 -9.82
C ILE A 37 -0.44 1.85 -10.39
N PRO A 38 -1.76 1.96 -10.51
CA PRO A 38 -2.42 3.24 -10.73
C PRO A 38 -2.06 4.25 -9.63
N THR A 39 -1.70 5.48 -9.98
CA THR A 39 -1.44 6.55 -8.99
C THR A 39 -2.71 7.06 -8.32
N ARG A 40 -3.88 6.79 -8.92
CA ARG A 40 -5.21 7.16 -8.41
C ARG A 40 -6.21 6.04 -8.62
N TYR A 41 -7.12 5.89 -7.66
CA TYR A 41 -8.19 4.90 -7.70
C TYR A 41 -9.55 5.55 -7.53
N ASN A 42 -10.47 5.22 -8.44
CA ASN A 42 -11.88 5.58 -8.29
C ASN A 42 -12.68 4.52 -7.51
N SER A 43 -12.17 3.28 -7.48
CA SER A 43 -12.83 2.13 -6.86
C SER A 43 -12.01 1.55 -5.72
N ARG A 44 -12.70 1.29 -4.59
CA ARG A 44 -12.11 0.61 -3.42
C ARG A 44 -11.68 -0.80 -3.77
N ILE A 45 -12.46 -1.49 -4.60
CA ILE A 45 -12.23 -2.90 -4.93
C ILE A 45 -10.89 -3.05 -5.67
N HIS A 46 -10.60 -2.15 -6.61
CA HIS A 46 -9.32 -2.15 -7.32
C HIS A 46 -8.16 -1.81 -6.38
N LEU A 47 -8.31 -0.80 -5.51
CA LEU A 47 -7.30 -0.47 -4.52
C LEU A 47 -6.99 -1.67 -3.60
N GLU A 48 -8.02 -2.31 -3.05
CA GLU A 48 -7.86 -3.45 -2.13
C GLU A 48 -7.24 -4.65 -2.84
N ARG A 49 -7.66 -4.93 -4.09
CA ARG A 49 -7.06 -6.00 -4.91
C ARG A 49 -5.58 -5.76 -5.13
N ASP A 50 -5.18 -4.54 -5.47
CA ASP A 50 -3.80 -4.23 -5.81
C ASP A 50 -2.91 -4.23 -4.54
N VAL A 51 -3.45 -3.85 -3.36
CA VAL A 51 -2.78 -4.07 -2.05
C VAL A 51 -2.56 -5.57 -1.80
N ASP A 52 -3.58 -6.40 -1.99
CA ASP A 52 -3.47 -7.83 -1.74
C ASP A 52 -2.50 -8.50 -2.75
N GLN A 53 -2.43 -8.02 -4.00
CA GLN A 53 -1.43 -8.46 -4.98
C GLN A 53 0.00 -8.13 -4.56
N ILE A 54 0.25 -6.94 -3.99
CA ILE A 54 1.59 -6.58 -3.47
C ILE A 54 2.03 -7.57 -2.40
N VAL A 55 1.15 -7.86 -1.44
CA VAL A 55 1.44 -8.78 -0.33
C VAL A 55 1.69 -10.20 -0.86
N THR A 56 0.89 -10.66 -1.82
CA THR A 56 1.09 -11.96 -2.47
C THR A 56 2.43 -12.03 -3.18
N LYS A 57 2.83 -11.00 -3.93
CA LYS A 57 4.14 -10.97 -4.61
C LYS A 57 5.33 -10.94 -3.65
N MET A 58 5.19 -10.29 -2.50
CA MET A 58 6.21 -10.36 -1.45
C MET A 58 6.34 -11.78 -0.89
N LYS A 59 5.21 -12.50 -0.74
CA LYS A 59 5.21 -13.91 -0.35
C LYS A 59 5.88 -14.80 -1.40
N GLU A 60 5.56 -14.62 -2.67
CA GLU A 60 6.19 -15.35 -3.79
C GLU A 60 7.71 -15.12 -3.83
N SER A 61 8.15 -13.85 -3.72
CA SER A 61 9.59 -13.50 -3.71
C SER A 61 10.32 -14.15 -2.53
N ARG A 62 9.67 -14.19 -1.36
CA ARG A 62 10.20 -14.86 -0.17
C ARG A 62 10.38 -16.36 -0.39
N GLU A 63 9.39 -17.03 -0.97
CA GLU A 63 9.44 -18.47 -1.26
C GLU A 63 10.56 -18.78 -2.25
N ARG A 64 10.68 -17.97 -3.31
CA ARG A 64 11.76 -18.06 -4.29
C ARG A 64 13.15 -17.90 -3.66
N PHE A 65 13.34 -16.92 -2.77
CA PHE A 65 14.60 -16.78 -2.05
C PHE A 65 14.91 -17.99 -1.17
N GLY A 66 13.90 -18.58 -0.54
CA GLY A 66 14.07 -19.81 0.23
C GLY A 66 14.52 -21.01 -0.63
N GLU A 67 14.06 -21.12 -1.87
CA GLU A 67 14.54 -22.10 -2.85
C GLU A 67 15.99 -21.80 -3.27
N MET A 68 16.26 -20.58 -3.73
CA MET A 68 17.60 -20.17 -4.17
C MET A 68 18.67 -20.25 -3.08
N GLY A 69 18.28 -19.99 -1.82
CA GLY A 69 19.16 -20.15 -0.66
C GLY A 69 19.55 -21.60 -0.43
N ARG A 70 18.60 -22.54 -0.56
CA ARG A 70 18.87 -23.99 -0.47
C ARG A 70 19.76 -24.48 -1.62
N ASP A 71 19.53 -23.93 -2.82
CA ASP A 71 20.32 -24.25 -4.02
C ASP A 71 21.68 -23.55 -4.07
N LYS A 72 21.99 -22.69 -3.09
CA LYS A 72 23.21 -21.87 -3.02
C LYS A 72 23.45 -20.98 -4.25
N THR A 73 22.36 -20.54 -4.87
CA THR A 73 22.37 -19.66 -6.05
C THR A 73 21.99 -18.22 -5.71
N LEU A 74 21.58 -17.96 -4.47
CA LEU A 74 21.15 -16.64 -4.03
C LEU A 74 22.34 -15.71 -3.79
N SER A 75 22.35 -14.57 -4.47
CA SER A 75 23.37 -13.52 -4.30
C SER A 75 22.89 -12.38 -3.40
N HIS A 76 23.84 -11.77 -2.68
CA HIS A 76 23.57 -10.58 -1.86
C HIS A 76 23.06 -9.39 -2.70
N GLY A 77 23.53 -9.26 -3.96
CA GLY A 77 23.10 -8.20 -4.87
C GLY A 77 21.61 -8.28 -5.18
N GLN A 78 21.12 -9.48 -5.52
CA GLN A 78 19.71 -9.74 -5.80
C GLN A 78 18.82 -9.49 -4.58
N VAL A 79 19.22 -9.98 -3.40
CA VAL A 79 18.48 -9.73 -2.15
C VAL A 79 18.35 -8.22 -1.91
N ARG A 80 19.44 -7.47 -2.04
CA ARG A 80 19.43 -6.01 -1.81
C ARG A 80 18.53 -5.28 -2.81
N SER A 81 18.58 -5.63 -4.09
CA SER A 81 17.75 -4.99 -5.12
C SER A 81 16.26 -5.28 -4.91
N THR A 82 15.89 -6.55 -4.69
CA THR A 82 14.49 -6.94 -4.47
C THR A 82 13.91 -6.28 -3.23
N LEU A 83 14.67 -6.23 -2.12
CA LEU A 83 14.23 -5.55 -0.89
C LEU A 83 14.05 -4.04 -1.09
N ALA A 84 14.94 -3.40 -1.85
CA ALA A 84 14.83 -1.98 -2.16
C ALA A 84 13.56 -1.70 -2.98
N VAL A 85 13.33 -2.47 -4.05
CA VAL A 85 12.13 -2.33 -4.89
C VAL A 85 10.85 -2.60 -4.09
N ALA A 86 10.83 -3.66 -3.28
CA ALA A 86 9.69 -3.98 -2.43
C ALA A 86 9.37 -2.85 -1.43
N ALA A 87 10.38 -2.23 -0.83
CA ALA A 87 10.19 -1.07 0.04
C ALA A 87 9.55 0.11 -0.71
N TYR A 88 10.02 0.41 -1.91
CA TYR A 88 9.45 1.46 -2.77
C TYR A 88 8.00 1.19 -3.17
N ILE A 89 7.66 -0.07 -3.44
CA ILE A 89 6.27 -0.48 -3.73
C ILE A 89 5.38 -0.20 -2.52
N VAL A 90 5.79 -0.60 -1.30
CA VAL A 90 5.02 -0.36 -0.07
C VAL A 90 4.86 1.13 0.21
N GLU A 91 5.94 1.89 0.09
CA GLU A 91 5.91 3.34 0.34
C GLU A 91 4.95 4.04 -0.64
N SER A 92 5.06 3.71 -1.93
CA SER A 92 4.19 4.25 -2.98
C SER A 92 2.73 3.91 -2.72
N MET A 93 2.44 2.64 -2.43
CA MET A 93 1.08 2.20 -2.18
C MET A 93 0.50 2.82 -0.90
N ASN A 94 1.32 3.01 0.14
CA ASN A 94 0.91 3.72 1.35
C ASN A 94 0.49 5.17 1.06
N VAL A 95 1.23 5.88 0.20
CA VAL A 95 0.86 7.24 -0.25
C VAL A 95 -0.48 7.20 -0.99
N ILE A 96 -0.66 6.25 -1.92
CA ILE A 96 -1.88 6.13 -2.73
C ILE A 96 -3.10 5.78 -1.86
N VAL A 97 -2.95 4.83 -0.92
CA VAL A 97 -4.01 4.45 0.02
C VAL A 97 -4.40 5.64 0.90
N LYS A 98 -3.42 6.37 1.46
CA LYS A 98 -3.69 7.58 2.25
C LYS A 98 -4.47 8.60 1.43
N ARG A 99 -3.99 8.91 0.22
CA ARG A 99 -4.64 9.86 -0.69
C ARG A 99 -6.09 9.46 -0.99
N TYR A 100 -6.32 8.19 -1.36
CA TYR A 100 -7.64 7.67 -1.71
C TYR A 100 -8.69 7.88 -0.60
N TYR A 101 -8.28 7.67 0.66
CA TYR A 101 -9.17 7.82 1.81
C TYR A 101 -9.30 9.28 2.26
N LEU A 102 -8.23 10.08 2.19
CA LEU A 102 -8.26 11.52 2.49
C LEU A 102 -9.18 12.28 1.52
N ASP A 103 -9.14 11.98 0.21
CA ASP A 103 -10.01 12.61 -0.78
C ASP A 103 -11.51 12.33 -0.48
N ARG A 104 -11.81 11.16 0.07
CA ARG A 104 -13.17 10.78 0.47
C ARG A 104 -13.59 11.44 1.78
N GLU A 105 -12.70 11.51 2.75
CA GLU A 105 -12.91 12.25 4.00
C GLU A 105 -13.20 13.73 3.70
N GLU A 106 -12.41 14.36 2.84
CA GLU A 106 -12.65 15.75 2.43
C GLU A 106 -13.96 15.91 1.68
N GLY A 107 -14.28 14.98 0.77
CA GLY A 107 -15.58 14.97 0.08
C GLY A 107 -16.78 14.86 1.03
N LEU A 108 -16.64 14.09 2.12
CA LEU A 108 -17.64 14.01 3.19
C LEU A 108 -17.72 15.33 3.98
N ARG A 109 -16.58 15.92 4.33
CA ARG A 109 -16.48 17.19 5.07
C ARG A 109 -17.15 18.34 4.30
N VAL A 110 -16.93 18.44 2.99
CA VAL A 110 -17.57 19.46 2.15
C VAL A 110 -19.08 19.25 2.07
N LYS A 111 -19.56 18.01 1.93
CA LYS A 111 -21.00 17.71 1.97
C LYS A 111 -21.65 18.13 3.29
N LYS A 112 -20.96 17.85 4.41
CA LYS A 112 -21.37 18.26 5.76
C LYS A 112 -21.51 19.79 5.85
N GLN A 113 -20.50 20.54 5.41
CA GLN A 113 -20.55 22.01 5.41
C GLN A 113 -21.71 22.57 4.59
N ARG A 114 -21.98 22.00 3.40
CA ARG A 114 -23.12 22.40 2.56
C ARG A 114 -24.46 22.13 3.22
N GLU A 115 -24.63 20.97 3.86
CA GLU A 115 -25.86 20.66 4.61
C GLU A 115 -26.04 21.58 5.82
N TYR A 116 -24.97 21.88 6.57
CA TYR A 116 -25.05 22.85 7.66
C TYR A 116 -25.48 24.23 7.17
N ALA A 117 -24.96 24.69 6.02
CA ALA A 117 -25.38 25.95 5.41
C ALA A 117 -26.86 25.92 5.00
N ALA A 118 -27.30 24.89 4.28
CA ALA A 118 -28.70 24.77 3.85
C ALA A 118 -29.70 24.69 5.03
N ILE A 119 -29.32 24.00 6.09
CA ILE A 119 -30.11 23.88 7.31
C ILE A 119 -30.06 25.19 8.13
N GLN A 120 -28.96 25.96 8.05
CA GLN A 120 -28.86 27.30 8.63
C GLN A 120 -29.85 28.26 7.98
N ASP A 121 -29.94 28.25 6.66
CA ASP A 121 -30.88 29.07 5.90
C ASP A 121 -32.35 28.70 6.17
N ALA A 122 -32.63 27.44 6.53
CA ALA A 122 -33.96 26.95 6.88
C ALA A 122 -34.43 27.27 8.32
N GLY A 123 -33.65 28.02 9.12
CA GLY A 123 -34.08 28.51 10.44
C GLY A 123 -34.16 27.46 11.57
N MET A 124 -33.67 26.22 11.37
CA MET A 124 -33.69 25.17 12.41
C MET A 124 -32.80 25.49 13.62
N SER A 125 -33.10 24.97 14.81
CA SER A 125 -32.26 25.17 16.00
C SER A 125 -31.07 24.20 16.05
N LYS A 126 -29.89 24.69 16.48
CA LYS A 126 -28.58 23.98 16.45
C LYS A 126 -28.59 22.49 16.86
N PRO A 127 -29.22 22.05 17.97
CA PRO A 127 -29.18 20.65 18.38
C PRO A 127 -29.88 19.71 17.39
N PHE A 128 -31.00 20.12 16.81
CA PHE A 128 -31.68 19.31 15.79
C PHE A 128 -30.87 19.27 14.48
N LYS A 129 -30.21 20.38 14.09
CA LYS A 129 -29.30 20.41 12.92
C LYS A 129 -28.21 19.34 13.01
N HIS A 130 -27.55 19.24 14.16
CA HIS A 130 -26.48 18.28 14.40
C HIS A 130 -26.98 16.83 14.37
N VAL A 131 -28.11 16.56 15.01
CA VAL A 131 -28.70 15.20 15.06
C VAL A 131 -29.15 14.76 13.67
N THR A 132 -29.79 15.62 12.88
CA THR A 132 -30.22 15.29 11.51
C THR A 132 -29.04 14.99 10.60
N ILE A 133 -27.98 15.80 10.64
CA ILE A 133 -26.77 15.58 9.82
C ILE A 133 -26.01 14.34 10.29
N ALA A 134 -25.90 14.12 11.60
CA ALA A 134 -25.22 12.94 12.16
C ALA A 134 -25.95 11.63 11.79
N LEU A 135 -27.28 11.59 11.91
CA LEU A 135 -28.09 10.42 11.54
C LEU A 135 -28.09 10.17 10.03
N LYS A 136 -28.22 11.23 9.22
CA LYS A 136 -28.32 11.11 7.76
C LYS A 136 -27.04 10.55 7.14
N TYR A 137 -25.90 10.80 7.75
CA TYR A 137 -24.62 10.45 7.13
C TYR A 137 -23.71 9.55 7.98
N ASN A 138 -24.04 9.26 9.25
CA ASN A 138 -23.21 8.45 10.17
C ASN A 138 -21.70 8.82 10.10
N LEU A 139 -21.38 10.11 9.93
CA LEU A 139 -20.09 10.57 9.37
C LEU A 139 -18.91 10.32 10.28
N ASP A 140 -19.06 10.59 11.58
CA ASP A 140 -17.98 10.37 12.55
C ASP A 140 -17.55 8.90 12.58
N LEU A 141 -18.45 7.96 12.27
CA LEU A 141 -18.12 6.55 12.11
C LEU A 141 -17.41 6.28 10.77
N GLN A 142 -17.79 6.97 9.70
CA GLN A 142 -17.15 6.84 8.38
C GLN A 142 -15.71 7.40 8.36
N GLU A 143 -15.47 8.57 8.95
CA GLU A 143 -14.14 9.19 9.06
C GLU A 143 -13.21 8.30 9.90
N LYS A 144 -13.66 7.84 11.07
CA LYS A 144 -12.93 6.87 11.91
C LYS A 144 -12.67 5.55 11.17
N TRP A 145 -13.63 5.09 10.38
CA TRP A 145 -13.49 3.88 9.58
C TRP A 145 -12.44 4.05 8.47
N PHE A 146 -12.35 5.21 7.81
CA PHE A 146 -11.30 5.52 6.84
C PHE A 146 -9.91 5.50 7.50
N ALA A 147 -9.73 6.18 8.64
CA ALA A 147 -8.47 6.18 9.38
C ALA A 147 -8.05 4.75 9.77
N PHE A 148 -9.00 3.95 10.27
CA PHE A 148 -8.77 2.53 10.58
C PHE A 148 -8.34 1.72 9.35
N LYS A 149 -8.98 1.94 8.20
CA LYS A 149 -8.65 1.24 6.94
C LYS A 149 -7.24 1.59 6.45
N VAL A 150 -6.86 2.87 6.46
CA VAL A 150 -5.50 3.31 6.12
C VAL A 150 -4.48 2.60 7.01
N ALA A 151 -4.67 2.65 8.33
CA ALA A 151 -3.75 2.02 9.27
C ALA A 151 -3.68 0.50 9.10
N ARG A 152 -4.81 -0.17 8.84
CA ARG A 152 -4.86 -1.63 8.63
C ARG A 152 -4.12 -2.04 7.36
N ARG A 153 -4.32 -1.35 6.24
CA ARG A 153 -3.68 -1.70 4.96
C ARG A 153 -2.18 -1.37 4.97
N GLY A 154 -1.79 -0.25 5.58
CA GLY A 154 -0.39 0.07 5.79
C GLY A 154 0.33 -1.02 6.58
N ARG A 155 -0.23 -1.43 7.72
CA ARG A 155 0.34 -2.53 8.54
C ARG A 155 0.43 -3.86 7.79
N GLN A 156 -0.55 -4.19 6.94
CA GLN A 156 -0.54 -5.44 6.17
C GLN A 156 0.63 -5.47 5.18
N MET A 157 0.89 -4.36 4.49
CA MET A 157 2.01 -4.24 3.55
C MET A 157 3.37 -4.18 4.27
N GLU A 158 3.44 -3.45 5.39
CA GLU A 158 4.66 -3.38 6.22
C GLU A 158 5.02 -4.74 6.81
N ASP A 159 4.05 -5.51 7.31
CA ASP A 159 4.27 -6.89 7.79
C ASP A 159 4.77 -7.81 6.67
N GLY A 160 4.22 -7.68 5.46
CA GLY A 160 4.70 -8.40 4.27
C GLY A 160 6.17 -8.07 3.94
N LEU A 161 6.53 -6.79 3.96
CA LEU A 161 7.88 -6.32 3.71
C LEU A 161 8.87 -6.78 4.80
N ASP A 162 8.48 -6.72 6.07
CA ASP A 162 9.33 -7.13 7.18
C ASP A 162 9.56 -8.65 7.18
N LYS A 163 8.54 -9.44 6.84
CA LYS A 163 8.72 -10.88 6.59
C LYS A 163 9.68 -11.11 5.43
N LEU A 164 9.50 -10.41 4.30
CA LEU A 164 10.44 -10.56 3.18
C LEU A 164 11.87 -10.25 3.60
N LYS A 165 12.13 -9.14 4.32
CA LYS A 165 13.46 -8.78 4.84
C LYS A 165 14.08 -9.88 5.68
N ARG A 166 13.36 -10.37 6.71
CA ARG A 166 13.86 -11.38 7.64
C ARG A 166 14.24 -12.67 6.92
N TYR A 167 13.32 -13.21 6.12
CA TYR A 167 13.52 -14.46 5.40
C TYR A 167 14.59 -14.35 4.31
N SER A 168 14.76 -13.17 3.68
CA SER A 168 15.82 -12.96 2.69
C SER A 168 17.21 -13.05 3.32
N VAL A 169 17.39 -12.48 4.51
CA VAL A 169 18.65 -12.54 5.26
C VAL A 169 18.98 -13.97 5.67
N GLU A 170 17.97 -14.71 6.13
CA GLU A 170 18.13 -16.12 6.48
C GLU A 170 18.48 -16.99 5.27
N ALA A 171 17.75 -16.82 4.15
CA ALA A 171 18.03 -17.53 2.90
C ALA A 171 19.45 -17.25 2.38
N LEU A 172 19.94 -16.02 2.52
CA LEU A 172 21.30 -15.65 2.16
C LEU A 172 22.33 -16.31 3.08
N SER A 173 22.03 -16.41 4.37
CA SER A 173 22.87 -17.13 5.33
C SER A 173 23.01 -18.62 4.96
N ILE A 174 21.89 -19.27 4.59
CA ILE A 174 21.87 -20.67 4.12
C ILE A 174 22.70 -20.83 2.84
N SER A 175 22.54 -19.91 1.88
CA SER A 175 23.29 -19.89 0.61
C SER A 175 24.81 -19.87 0.86
N ASN A 176 25.24 -19.12 1.89
CA ASN A 176 26.65 -19.01 2.29
C ASN A 176 27.16 -20.21 3.10
N GLY A 177 26.35 -21.25 3.31
CA GLY A 177 26.74 -22.49 3.99
C GLY A 177 26.51 -22.48 5.50
N ASN A 178 25.79 -21.50 6.05
CA ASN A 178 25.40 -21.50 7.46
C ASN A 178 24.13 -22.33 7.68
N GLU A 179 24.01 -22.94 8.86
CA GLU A 179 22.81 -23.70 9.21
C GLU A 179 21.56 -22.79 9.34
N PRO A 180 20.39 -23.22 8.81
CA PRO A 180 19.15 -22.48 8.97
C PRO A 180 18.74 -22.40 10.44
N HIS A 181 18.26 -21.24 10.88
CA HIS A 181 17.80 -21.02 12.26
C HIS A 181 16.43 -21.65 12.58
N TRP A 182 15.73 -22.19 11.57
CA TRP A 182 14.51 -22.95 11.74
C TRP A 182 14.77 -24.42 11.39
N GLY A 183 14.48 -25.31 12.34
CA GLY A 183 14.40 -26.74 12.04
C GLY A 183 13.38 -26.98 10.92
N THR A 184 13.66 -27.94 10.04
CA THR A 184 12.88 -28.37 8.86
C THR A 184 11.36 -28.18 9.00
N THR A 185 10.84 -27.00 8.65
CA THR A 185 9.40 -26.79 8.48
C THR A 185 9.14 -25.61 7.54
N LEU A 186 9.28 -25.87 6.24
CA LEU A 186 8.50 -25.22 5.18
C LEU A 186 7.68 -26.33 4.50
N ALA A 187 6.65 -26.79 5.22
CA ALA A 187 5.57 -27.62 4.70
C ALA A 187 4.30 -26.77 4.64
#